data_AF-A0A979GYC1-F1
#
_entry.id   AF-A0A979GYC1-F1
#
_cell.length_a   1.000
_cell.length_b   1.000
_cell.length_c   1.000
_cell.angle_alpha   90.00
_cell.angle_beta   90.00
_cell.angle_gamma   90.00
#
_symmetry.space_group_name_H-M   'P 1'
#
loop_
_entity.id
_entity.type
_entity.pdbx_description
1 polymer ?
#
loop_
_entity_poly.entity_id
_entity_poly.type
_entity_poly.pdbx_seq_one_letter_code
_entity_poly.pdbx_strand_id
1 'polypeptide(L)'
;MNLAGMNTAFDIISMADAIANYRIDTLLYESSEMLKDTTATDDYFYLHKGDLILDAPFILDTDLLEKGVLGFIIDGHLQVNGSIINEEGDYGPILFVRGNVQCRSLLIGGSPVYISGNVTAEEVIMLHYNHGWMKCSGIFTAPVMIAEDYHFIPEHKHISAFYYNDNDPESPAENECFEDDEEDDHISLRLQTLLDNKQTRTFEELRDDLAAGEYVLRPVERDAVYWQKKVSKNFRNLKRVPLTLRTRELCMQALSKSVFSLADFPAVLITPELAEQAVNISGIALRFLPEALITKEICYLGVTKGAIIDLDIPERFYEEELLQLLIRHSDSQMERIPVAYITEDLLVTYVKQGRGAWLDKYCNAAGVSKERVLQRVIDDGVQYLENIFGWHLSANTYAYAKARYDNETHREDWIATTQKYAQKLERL
;
A
#
# COMPACT_ATOMS: atom_id res chain seq x y z
N MET A 1 -12.71 -36.45 -2.06
CA MET A 1 -13.54 -35.23 -2.14
C MET A 1 -13.09 -34.42 -3.36
N ASN A 2 -13.99 -33.81 -4.15
CA ASN A 2 -13.56 -32.90 -5.22
C ASN A 2 -13.33 -31.52 -4.59
N LEU A 3 -12.08 -31.11 -4.48
CA LEU A 3 -11.74 -29.74 -4.13
C LEU A 3 -12.15 -28.82 -5.28
N ALA A 4 -12.64 -27.62 -4.98
CA ALA A 4 -13.13 -26.70 -5.99
C ALA A 4 -12.06 -26.47 -7.08
N GLY A 5 -12.35 -26.89 -8.31
CA GLY A 5 -11.44 -26.79 -9.46
C GLY A 5 -10.56 -28.03 -9.73
N MET A 6 -10.52 -29.02 -8.85
CA MET A 6 -9.83 -30.30 -9.07
C MET A 6 -10.84 -31.41 -9.36
N ASN A 7 -10.82 -31.97 -10.58
CA ASN A 7 -11.59 -33.17 -10.95
C ASN A 7 -10.98 -34.48 -10.40
N THR A 8 -10.01 -34.37 -9.48
CA THR A 8 -9.29 -35.51 -8.91
C THR A 8 -9.78 -35.80 -7.50
N ALA A 9 -10.13 -37.05 -7.24
CA ALA A 9 -10.55 -37.50 -5.91
C ALA A 9 -9.32 -37.76 -5.03
N PHE A 10 -9.24 -37.04 -3.91
CA PHE A 10 -8.30 -37.33 -2.83
C PHE A 10 -8.93 -38.23 -1.77
N ASP A 11 -8.12 -39.16 -1.26
CA ASP A 11 -8.37 -39.88 -0.01
C ASP A 11 -8.11 -38.95 1.18
N ILE A 12 -8.64 -39.30 2.35
CA ILE A 12 -8.34 -38.62 3.61
C ILE A 12 -7.43 -39.53 4.43
N ILE A 13 -6.35 -38.96 4.97
CA ILE A 13 -5.45 -39.64 5.90
C ILE A 13 -5.31 -38.82 7.19
N SER A 14 -5.41 -39.49 8.33
CA SER A 14 -5.23 -38.85 9.64
C SER A 14 -3.78 -38.36 9.80
N MET A 15 -3.55 -37.38 10.66
CA MET A 15 -2.19 -36.96 11.02
C MET A 15 -1.34 -38.12 11.55
N ALA A 16 -1.92 -39.00 12.38
CA ALA A 16 -1.20 -40.16 12.93
C ALA A 16 -0.75 -41.12 11.84
N ASP A 17 -1.62 -41.42 10.87
CA ASP A 17 -1.29 -42.28 9.73
C ASP A 17 -0.32 -41.58 8.77
N ALA A 18 -0.41 -40.26 8.60
CA ALA A 18 0.55 -39.50 7.80
C ALA A 18 1.96 -39.55 8.40
N ILE A 19 2.09 -39.42 9.73
CA ILE A 19 3.35 -39.59 10.44
C ILE A 19 3.86 -41.03 10.31
N ALA A 20 3.00 -42.02 10.54
CA ALA A 20 3.40 -43.43 10.51
C ALA A 20 3.86 -43.89 9.13
N ASN A 21 3.17 -43.47 8.06
CA ASN A 21 3.41 -43.96 6.70
C ASN A 21 4.38 -43.06 5.90
N TYR A 22 4.38 -41.75 6.17
CA TYR A 22 5.11 -40.76 5.38
C TYR A 22 6.14 -39.97 6.18
N ARG A 23 6.22 -40.15 7.51
CA ARG A 23 7.25 -39.52 8.36
C ARG A 23 7.24 -37.98 8.25
N ILE A 24 6.06 -37.40 7.98
CA ILE A 24 5.88 -35.99 7.63
C ILE A 24 6.40 -35.04 8.73
N ASP A 25 6.30 -35.43 9.99
CA ASP A 25 6.84 -34.71 11.16
C ASP A 25 8.37 -34.58 11.14
N THR A 26 9.07 -35.57 10.60
CA THR A 26 10.55 -35.59 10.54
C THR A 26 11.11 -35.18 9.19
N LEU A 27 10.29 -35.28 8.13
CA LEU A 27 10.72 -34.96 6.78
C LEU A 27 10.40 -33.52 6.40
N LEU A 28 9.29 -32.94 6.87
CA LEU A 28 8.90 -31.59 6.49
C LEU A 28 9.81 -30.53 7.15
N TYR A 29 9.86 -30.51 8.48
CA TYR A 29 10.60 -29.53 9.26
C TYR A 29 11.96 -30.07 9.75
N GLU A 30 12.73 -29.22 10.43
CA GLU A 30 13.95 -29.62 11.15
C GLU A 30 13.66 -30.41 12.43
N SER A 31 12.53 -30.12 13.08
CA SER A 31 12.09 -30.77 14.31
C SER A 31 10.63 -31.21 14.21
N SER A 32 10.33 -32.39 14.79
CA SER A 32 8.97 -32.92 14.87
C SER A 32 8.05 -32.17 15.83
N GLU A 33 8.60 -31.26 16.65
CA GLU A 33 7.83 -30.40 17.56
C GLU A 33 7.12 -29.28 16.79
N MET A 34 7.72 -28.77 15.71
CA MET A 34 7.16 -27.69 14.89
C MET A 34 5.80 -28.04 14.30
N LEU A 35 5.61 -29.31 13.89
CA LEU A 35 4.31 -29.77 13.38
C LEU A 35 3.27 -29.93 14.49
N LYS A 36 3.69 -30.24 15.73
CA LYS A 36 2.77 -30.51 16.84
C LYS A 36 2.20 -29.24 17.45
N ASP A 37 2.95 -28.15 17.45
CA ASP A 37 2.53 -26.87 18.01
C ASP A 37 1.47 -26.16 17.14
N THR A 38 1.27 -26.61 15.91
CA THR A 38 0.40 -25.98 14.91
C THR A 38 -0.88 -26.76 14.57
N THR A 39 -1.12 -27.94 15.17
CA THR A 39 -2.20 -28.85 14.73
C THR A 39 -3.08 -29.39 15.86
N ALA A 40 -4.37 -29.55 15.60
CA ALA A 40 -5.35 -30.20 16.48
C ALA A 40 -5.44 -31.72 16.21
N THR A 41 -5.95 -32.48 17.19
CA THR A 41 -6.05 -33.95 17.13
C THR A 41 -6.93 -34.51 16.00
N ASP A 42 -7.87 -33.71 15.48
CA ASP A 42 -8.81 -34.14 14.43
C ASP A 42 -8.40 -33.65 13.03
N ASP A 43 -7.23 -33.02 12.91
CA ASP A 43 -6.73 -32.51 11.64
C ASP A 43 -6.22 -33.64 10.72
N TYR A 44 -6.35 -33.45 9.41
CA TYR A 44 -6.10 -34.48 8.40
C TYR A 44 -5.48 -33.93 7.12
N PHE A 45 -4.93 -34.83 6.30
CA PHE A 45 -4.39 -34.50 4.98
C PHE A 45 -5.26 -35.09 3.87
N TYR A 46 -5.27 -34.41 2.73
CA TYR A 46 -5.68 -35.02 1.47
C TYR A 46 -4.53 -35.83 0.90
N LEU A 47 -4.80 -37.11 0.59
CA LEU A 47 -3.83 -38.06 0.06
C LEU A 47 -4.17 -38.45 -1.38
N HIS A 48 -3.18 -38.38 -2.25
CA HIS A 48 -3.23 -38.97 -3.59
C HIS A 48 -2.11 -40.00 -3.72
N LYS A 49 -2.48 -41.23 -4.10
CA LYS A 49 -1.52 -42.33 -4.30
C LYS A 49 -1.16 -42.49 -5.77
N GLY A 50 0.13 -42.56 -6.05
CA GLY A 50 0.66 -42.56 -7.42
C GLY A 50 0.79 -41.16 -7.99
N ASP A 51 1.03 -41.09 -9.30
CA ASP A 51 1.29 -39.82 -9.96
C ASP A 51 0.02 -38.98 -10.10
N LEU A 52 0.15 -37.68 -9.87
CA LEU A 52 -0.92 -36.70 -10.00
C LEU A 52 -0.62 -35.75 -11.16
N ILE A 53 -1.57 -35.64 -12.10
CA ILE A 53 -1.54 -34.66 -13.19
C ILE A 53 -2.72 -33.72 -13.01
N LEU A 54 -2.47 -32.41 -12.99
CA LEU A 54 -3.47 -31.36 -12.89
C LEU A 54 -3.45 -30.48 -14.14
N ASP A 55 -4.60 -30.23 -14.73
CA ASP A 55 -4.74 -29.35 -15.92
C ASP A 55 -4.95 -27.88 -15.57
N ALA A 56 -5.23 -27.58 -14.31
CA ALA A 56 -5.43 -26.23 -13.78
C ALA A 56 -4.32 -25.89 -12.75
N PRO A 57 -4.10 -24.60 -12.44
CA PRO A 57 -3.19 -24.21 -11.38
C PRO A 57 -3.51 -24.91 -10.05
N PHE A 58 -2.47 -25.31 -9.33
CA PHE A 58 -2.60 -25.88 -7.98
C PHE A 58 -2.47 -24.73 -6.97
N ILE A 59 -3.61 -24.25 -6.48
CA ILE A 59 -3.69 -23.18 -5.50
C ILE A 59 -3.50 -23.76 -4.09
N LEU A 60 -2.56 -23.20 -3.35
CA LEU A 60 -2.16 -23.51 -1.98
C LEU A 60 -2.42 -22.28 -1.07
N ASP A 61 -3.50 -21.54 -1.31
CA ASP A 61 -3.95 -20.49 -0.39
C ASP A 61 -5.15 -21.01 0.41
N THR A 62 -5.14 -20.81 1.74
CA THR A 62 -6.00 -21.56 2.68
C THR A 62 -7.47 -21.17 2.65
N ASP A 63 -7.81 -20.01 2.06
CA ASP A 63 -9.19 -19.51 1.96
C ASP A 63 -10.13 -20.47 1.22
N LEU A 64 -9.58 -21.48 0.55
CA LEU A 64 -10.29 -22.47 -0.25
C LEU A 64 -10.38 -23.86 0.39
N LEU A 65 -9.81 -24.06 1.59
CA LEU A 65 -9.76 -25.36 2.26
C LEU A 65 -10.85 -25.52 3.31
N GLU A 66 -11.32 -26.77 3.46
CA GLU A 66 -12.21 -27.11 4.57
C GLU A 66 -11.48 -27.02 5.91
N LYS A 67 -12.23 -26.72 6.97
CA LYS A 67 -11.68 -26.69 8.33
C LYS A 67 -11.07 -28.06 8.71
N GLY A 68 -9.86 -28.04 9.23
CA GLY A 68 -9.12 -29.24 9.68
C GLY A 68 -8.24 -29.89 8.60
N VAL A 69 -8.22 -29.35 7.36
CA VAL A 69 -7.28 -29.80 6.34
C VAL A 69 -5.91 -29.15 6.59
N LEU A 70 -4.89 -29.99 6.81
CA LEU A 70 -3.48 -29.56 6.97
C LEU A 70 -2.77 -29.36 5.65
N GLY A 71 -3.22 -30.05 4.60
CA GLY A 71 -2.65 -29.94 3.27
C GLY A 71 -2.70 -31.24 2.48
N PHE A 72 -1.72 -31.43 1.61
CA PHE A 72 -1.71 -32.41 0.54
C PHE A 72 -0.50 -33.32 0.62
N ILE A 73 -0.74 -34.62 0.50
CA ILE A 73 0.27 -35.66 0.36
C ILE A 73 0.11 -36.30 -1.01
N ILE A 74 1.13 -36.17 -1.85
CA ILE A 74 1.23 -36.84 -3.15
C ILE A 74 2.29 -37.94 -3.04
N ASP A 75 1.83 -39.19 -2.94
CA ASP A 75 2.68 -40.38 -2.87
C ASP A 75 3.08 -40.84 -4.28
N GLY A 76 3.74 -39.94 -5.01
CA GLY A 76 4.13 -40.09 -6.41
C GLY A 76 4.69 -38.79 -7.00
N HIS A 77 4.70 -38.69 -8.32
CA HIS A 77 5.07 -37.47 -9.05
C HIS A 77 3.91 -36.47 -9.11
N LEU A 78 4.21 -35.17 -9.12
CA LEU A 78 3.23 -34.11 -9.32
C LEU A 78 3.55 -33.34 -10.60
N GLN A 79 2.63 -33.38 -11.56
CA GLN A 79 2.67 -32.54 -12.75
C GLN A 79 1.47 -31.58 -12.74
N VAL A 80 1.75 -30.29 -12.89
CA VAL A 80 0.73 -29.24 -13.02
C VAL A 80 0.93 -28.58 -14.38
N ASN A 81 -0.06 -28.70 -15.27
CA ASN A 81 -0.09 -28.02 -16.57
C ASN A 81 -0.47 -26.53 -16.40
N GLY A 82 0.11 -25.89 -15.40
CA GLY A 82 -0.15 -24.57 -14.87
C GLY A 82 0.83 -24.29 -13.73
N SER A 83 0.53 -23.29 -12.89
CA SER A 83 1.41 -22.93 -11.78
C SER A 83 0.99 -23.62 -10.47
N ILE A 84 1.95 -23.86 -9.59
CA ILE A 84 1.70 -24.14 -8.17
C ILE A 84 1.84 -22.80 -7.45
N ILE A 85 0.82 -22.38 -6.71
CA ILE A 85 0.67 -21.00 -6.25
C ILE A 85 0.32 -20.99 -4.76
N ASN A 86 1.16 -20.35 -3.97
CA ASN A 86 0.84 -19.81 -2.66
C ASN A 86 1.33 -18.35 -2.64
N GLU A 87 0.40 -17.42 -2.85
CA GLU A 87 0.70 -15.98 -2.82
C GLU A 87 0.80 -15.49 -1.37
N GLU A 88 0.04 -16.07 -0.46
CA GLU A 88 0.07 -15.73 0.96
C GLU A 88 1.46 -16.00 1.55
N GLY A 89 2.04 -14.98 2.19
CA GLY A 89 3.39 -15.03 2.76
C GLY A 89 3.41 -15.66 4.14
N ASP A 90 2.36 -15.48 4.95
CA ASP A 90 2.37 -15.87 6.36
C ASP A 90 2.06 -17.35 6.58
N TYR A 91 1.25 -17.96 5.71
CA TYR A 91 0.78 -19.32 5.88
C TYR A 91 0.37 -19.97 4.55
N GLY A 92 0.17 -21.29 4.62
CA GLY A 92 -0.38 -22.08 3.53
C GLY A 92 -0.56 -23.54 3.96
N PRO A 93 -1.34 -24.34 3.22
CA PRO A 93 -1.38 -25.77 3.44
C PRO A 93 -0.02 -26.40 3.15
N ILE A 94 0.26 -27.49 3.85
CA ILE A 94 1.44 -28.30 3.61
C ILE A 94 1.34 -28.93 2.22
N LEU A 95 2.40 -28.85 1.42
CA LEU A 95 2.55 -29.63 0.20
C LEU A 95 3.67 -30.67 0.39
N PHE A 96 3.32 -31.95 0.40
CA PHE A 96 4.26 -33.05 0.57
C PHE A 96 4.25 -33.95 -0.66
N VAL A 97 5.35 -34.00 -1.42
CA VAL A 97 5.48 -34.77 -2.67
C VAL A 97 6.64 -35.76 -2.57
N ARG A 98 6.37 -37.05 -2.82
CA ARG A 98 7.37 -38.15 -2.74
C ARG A 98 8.11 -38.43 -4.05
N GLY A 99 8.02 -37.52 -5.00
CA GLY A 99 8.66 -37.64 -6.29
C GLY A 99 9.01 -36.29 -6.88
N ASN A 100 9.25 -36.28 -8.19
CA ASN A 100 9.48 -35.06 -8.96
C ASN A 100 8.23 -34.18 -9.03
N VAL A 101 8.47 -32.86 -9.05
CA VAL A 101 7.47 -31.83 -9.33
C VAL A 101 7.78 -31.18 -10.67
N GLN A 102 6.76 -31.07 -11.52
CA GLN A 102 6.82 -30.32 -12.77
C GLN A 102 5.66 -29.33 -12.83
N CYS A 103 5.94 -28.07 -13.14
CA CYS A 103 4.93 -27.03 -13.31
C CYS A 103 5.37 -25.97 -14.33
N ARG A 104 4.47 -25.04 -14.66
CA ARG A 104 4.83 -23.82 -15.40
C ARG A 104 5.70 -22.92 -14.53
N SER A 105 5.13 -22.49 -13.40
CA SER A 105 5.82 -21.69 -12.40
C SER A 105 5.50 -22.23 -11.01
N LEU A 106 6.43 -22.04 -10.08
CA LEU A 106 6.29 -22.38 -8.67
C LEU A 106 6.39 -21.07 -7.88
N LEU A 107 5.30 -20.63 -7.27
CA LEU A 107 5.26 -19.49 -6.35
C LEU A 107 4.92 -20.03 -4.96
N ILE A 108 5.81 -19.86 -4.00
CA ILE A 108 5.63 -20.32 -2.61
C ILE A 108 5.94 -19.18 -1.65
N GLY A 109 4.97 -18.82 -0.83
CA GLY A 109 5.12 -17.98 0.35
C GLY A 109 5.15 -18.83 1.61
N GLY A 110 4.14 -18.66 2.46
CA GLY A 110 4.04 -19.27 3.79
C GLY A 110 3.79 -20.80 3.81
N SER A 111 3.46 -21.42 2.68
CA SER A 111 3.22 -22.86 2.60
C SER A 111 4.47 -23.68 2.97
N PRO A 112 4.37 -24.63 3.91
CA PRO A 112 5.42 -25.62 4.15
C PRO A 112 5.47 -26.65 3.01
N VAL A 113 6.62 -26.78 2.35
CA VAL A 113 6.80 -27.65 1.18
C VAL A 113 7.90 -28.68 1.42
N TYR A 114 7.57 -29.95 1.20
CA TYR A 114 8.54 -31.04 1.12
C TYR A 114 8.46 -31.72 -0.25
N ILE A 115 9.59 -31.82 -0.93
CA ILE A 115 9.73 -32.53 -2.21
C ILE A 115 10.95 -33.45 -2.13
N SER A 116 10.76 -34.76 -2.32
CA SER A 116 11.88 -35.70 -2.29
C SER A 116 12.57 -35.91 -3.64
N GLY A 117 12.01 -35.38 -4.73
CA GLY A 117 12.56 -35.48 -6.08
C GLY A 117 13.02 -34.13 -6.65
N ASN A 118 13.18 -34.06 -7.96
CA ASN A 118 13.58 -32.84 -8.66
C ASN A 118 12.40 -31.87 -8.83
N VAL A 119 12.69 -30.58 -8.89
CA VAL A 119 11.72 -29.52 -9.19
C VAL A 119 12.05 -28.94 -10.55
N THR A 120 11.10 -29.00 -11.49
CA THR A 120 11.25 -28.43 -12.84
C THR A 120 10.13 -27.44 -13.10
N ALA A 121 10.48 -26.17 -13.32
CA ALA A 121 9.54 -25.14 -13.76
C ALA A 121 9.86 -24.72 -15.20
N GLU A 122 8.81 -24.49 -16.00
CA GLU A 122 8.93 -23.96 -17.35
C GLU A 122 9.47 -22.52 -17.37
N GLU A 123 9.05 -21.67 -16.42
CA GLU A 123 9.42 -20.26 -16.37
C GLU A 123 10.13 -19.85 -15.08
N VAL A 124 9.40 -19.79 -13.97
CA VAL A 124 9.88 -19.15 -12.74
C VAL A 124 9.66 -20.03 -11.51
N ILE A 125 10.68 -20.13 -10.67
CA ILE A 125 10.56 -20.55 -9.27
C ILE A 125 10.75 -19.31 -8.41
N MET A 126 9.74 -18.92 -7.64
CA MET A 126 9.81 -17.77 -6.73
C MET A 126 9.42 -18.23 -5.32
N LEU A 127 10.36 -18.10 -4.39
CA LEU A 127 10.15 -18.26 -2.96
C LEU A 127 10.18 -16.87 -2.35
N HIS A 128 9.17 -16.49 -1.59
CA HIS A 128 9.06 -15.13 -1.06
C HIS A 128 8.60 -15.12 0.39
N TYR A 129 9.12 -14.18 1.18
CA TYR A 129 8.72 -13.93 2.56
C TYR A 129 9.10 -15.02 3.57
N ASN A 130 9.57 -14.61 4.74
CA ASN A 130 10.36 -15.49 5.62
C ASN A 130 9.55 -16.44 6.52
N HIS A 131 8.22 -16.41 6.44
CA HIS A 131 7.35 -17.32 7.19
C HIS A 131 7.13 -18.67 6.49
N GLY A 132 7.56 -18.80 5.23
CA GLY A 132 7.54 -20.06 4.49
C GLY A 132 8.60 -21.07 4.94
N TRP A 133 8.38 -22.33 4.57
CA TRP A 133 9.36 -23.39 4.80
C TRP A 133 9.48 -24.32 3.59
N MET A 134 10.70 -24.58 3.13
CA MET A 134 10.95 -25.55 2.06
C MET A 134 12.06 -26.53 2.41
N LYS A 135 11.83 -27.81 2.11
CA LYS A 135 12.87 -28.84 2.13
C LYS A 135 12.83 -29.69 0.87
N CYS A 136 13.92 -29.64 0.12
CA CYS A 136 14.10 -30.42 -1.10
C CYS A 136 15.61 -30.66 -1.32
N SER A 137 15.98 -31.92 -1.55
CA SER A 137 17.37 -32.31 -1.87
C SER A 137 17.57 -32.60 -3.36
N GLY A 138 16.51 -32.49 -4.16
CA GLY A 138 16.58 -32.68 -5.60
C GLY A 138 17.14 -31.46 -6.32
N ILE A 139 17.27 -31.60 -7.64
CA ILE A 139 17.78 -30.54 -8.52
C ILE A 139 16.62 -29.59 -8.86
N PHE A 140 16.85 -28.29 -8.69
CA PHE A 140 15.95 -27.23 -9.17
C PHE A 140 16.34 -26.83 -10.60
N THR A 141 15.42 -26.93 -11.55
CA THR A 141 15.64 -26.57 -12.96
C THR A 141 14.59 -25.57 -13.42
N ALA A 142 15.02 -24.38 -13.84
CA ALA A 142 14.15 -23.35 -14.41
C ALA A 142 14.97 -22.30 -15.20
N PRO A 143 14.34 -21.51 -16.08
CA PRO A 143 14.97 -20.29 -16.59
C PRO A 143 15.30 -19.28 -15.50
N VAL A 144 14.36 -19.04 -14.59
CA VAL A 144 14.48 -18.04 -13.53
C VAL A 144 14.19 -18.67 -12.17
N MET A 145 15.04 -18.42 -11.19
CA MET A 145 14.79 -18.75 -9.79
C MET A 145 15.11 -17.57 -8.88
N ILE A 146 14.18 -17.23 -8.01
CA ILE A 146 14.22 -16.09 -7.09
C ILE A 146 13.88 -16.61 -5.69
N ALA A 147 14.70 -16.29 -4.71
CA ALA A 147 14.36 -16.37 -3.30
C ALA A 147 14.61 -14.99 -2.69
N GLU A 148 13.56 -14.33 -2.21
CA GLU A 148 13.63 -13.00 -1.60
C GLU A 148 12.99 -13.08 -0.21
N ASP A 149 13.75 -12.72 0.82
CA ASP A 149 13.39 -12.90 2.23
C ASP A 149 12.91 -14.32 2.52
N TYR A 150 13.54 -15.35 1.94
CA TYR A 150 13.10 -16.75 2.11
C TYR A 150 14.24 -17.66 2.55
N HIS A 151 14.03 -18.40 3.64
CA HIS A 151 15.09 -19.20 4.28
C HIS A 151 15.30 -20.56 3.59
N PHE A 152 15.78 -20.54 2.33
CA PHE A 152 16.11 -21.75 1.58
C PHE A 152 17.21 -21.48 0.54
N ILE A 153 18.27 -22.29 0.57
CA ILE A 153 19.33 -22.29 -0.45
C ILE A 153 19.34 -23.69 -1.10
N PRO A 154 19.03 -23.81 -2.41
CA PRO A 154 19.06 -25.10 -3.09
C PRO A 154 20.50 -25.63 -3.20
N GLU A 155 20.74 -26.85 -2.70
CA GLU A 155 22.04 -27.53 -2.82
C GLU A 155 22.43 -27.80 -4.28
N HIS A 156 21.44 -28.09 -5.13
CA HIS A 156 21.63 -28.42 -6.53
C HIS A 156 20.65 -27.63 -7.41
N LYS A 157 21.19 -26.83 -8.34
CA LYS A 157 20.42 -25.96 -9.22
C LYS A 157 20.97 -25.93 -10.64
N HIS A 158 20.08 -25.90 -11.62
CA HIS A 158 20.33 -25.73 -13.05
C HIS A 158 19.45 -24.58 -13.56
N ILE A 159 19.87 -23.36 -13.22
CA ILE A 159 19.14 -22.14 -13.56
C ILE A 159 19.79 -21.51 -14.79
N SER A 160 19.03 -21.38 -15.88
CA SER A 160 19.63 -21.11 -17.19
C SER A 160 19.75 -19.63 -17.55
N ALA A 161 18.97 -18.73 -16.93
CA ALA A 161 18.96 -17.31 -17.28
C ALA A 161 19.22 -16.37 -16.09
N PHE A 162 18.52 -16.56 -14.97
CA PHE A 162 18.58 -15.66 -13.82
C PHE A 162 18.40 -16.39 -12.50
N TYR A 163 19.36 -16.24 -11.61
CA TYR A 163 19.30 -16.75 -10.23
C TYR A 163 19.52 -15.58 -9.29
N TYR A 164 18.62 -15.42 -8.33
CA TYR A 164 18.77 -14.49 -7.22
C TYR A 164 18.31 -15.17 -5.94
N ASN A 165 19.13 -15.06 -4.90
CA ASN A 165 18.80 -15.45 -3.54
C ASN A 165 19.56 -14.53 -2.59
N ASP A 166 18.83 -13.74 -1.81
CA ASP A 166 19.35 -12.77 -0.84
C ASP A 166 20.16 -13.42 0.31
N ASN A 167 19.91 -14.70 0.57
CA ASN A 167 20.59 -15.50 1.58
C ASN A 167 21.73 -16.38 1.01
N ASP A 168 21.88 -16.52 -0.32
CA ASP A 168 22.92 -17.34 -0.95
C ASP A 168 24.17 -16.50 -1.30
N PRO A 169 25.33 -16.70 -0.65
CA PRO A 169 26.58 -16.03 -1.02
C PRO A 169 27.07 -16.34 -2.44
N GLU A 170 26.57 -17.39 -3.08
CA GLU A 170 26.87 -17.75 -4.48
C GLU A 170 25.90 -17.08 -5.48
N SER A 171 24.94 -16.28 -5.00
CA SER A 171 24.04 -15.49 -5.84
C SER A 171 24.86 -14.53 -6.75
N PRO A 172 24.68 -14.55 -8.08
CA PRO A 172 25.45 -13.71 -8.99
C PRO A 172 25.24 -12.21 -8.73
N ALA A 173 26.32 -11.47 -8.46
CA ALA A 173 26.26 -10.02 -8.20
C ALA A 173 25.66 -9.20 -9.37
N GLU A 174 25.81 -9.68 -10.60
CA GLU A 174 25.17 -9.11 -11.79
C GLU A 174 23.62 -9.22 -11.83
N ASN A 175 23.03 -10.02 -10.94
CA ASN A 175 21.59 -10.19 -10.78
C ASN A 175 21.04 -9.44 -9.57
N GLU A 176 21.89 -8.76 -8.80
CA GLU A 176 21.56 -8.11 -7.52
C GLU A 176 20.36 -7.16 -7.65
N CYS A 177 19.34 -7.44 -6.84
CA CYS A 177 18.15 -6.63 -6.63
C CYS A 177 18.41 -5.64 -5.48
N PHE A 178 17.55 -4.65 -5.29
CA PHE A 178 17.82 -3.59 -4.31
C PHE A 178 16.54 -3.03 -3.70
N GLU A 179 16.64 -2.60 -2.45
CA GLU A 179 15.65 -1.78 -1.76
C GLU A 179 15.95 -0.30 -2.03
N ASP A 180 14.93 0.51 -2.32
CA ASP A 180 15.09 1.95 -2.51
C ASP A 180 14.87 2.76 -1.21
N ASP A 181 15.00 4.09 -1.29
CA ASP A 181 14.85 4.98 -0.14
C ASP A 181 13.41 4.99 0.43
N GLU A 182 12.43 4.44 -0.30
CA GLU A 182 11.03 4.30 0.11
C GLU A 182 10.74 2.91 0.70
N GLU A 183 11.78 2.08 0.93
CA GLU A 183 11.68 0.70 1.43
C GLU A 183 10.90 -0.22 0.47
N ASP A 184 10.88 0.11 -0.84
CA ASP A 184 10.31 -0.75 -1.88
C ASP A 184 11.39 -1.68 -2.46
N ASP A 185 11.11 -2.98 -2.55
CA ASP A 185 12.03 -3.95 -3.16
C ASP A 185 11.91 -3.99 -4.70
N HIS A 186 13.00 -3.63 -5.38
CA HIS A 186 13.11 -3.57 -6.84
C HIS A 186 13.85 -4.76 -7.43
N ILE A 187 13.31 -5.26 -8.53
CA ILE A 187 13.99 -6.27 -9.35
C ILE A 187 15.09 -5.63 -10.21
N SER A 188 16.22 -6.34 -10.33
CA SER A 188 17.35 -5.91 -11.14
C SER A 188 16.96 -5.69 -12.62
N LEU A 189 17.65 -4.77 -13.29
CA LEU A 189 17.43 -4.49 -14.71
C LEU A 189 17.58 -5.75 -15.57
N ARG A 190 18.48 -6.67 -15.18
CA ARG A 190 18.66 -7.94 -15.88
C ARG A 190 17.40 -8.79 -15.82
N LEU A 191 16.76 -8.93 -14.65
CA LEU A 191 15.48 -9.63 -14.55
C LEU A 191 14.40 -8.94 -15.40
N GLN A 192 14.31 -7.60 -15.35
CA GLN A 192 13.36 -6.83 -16.17
C GLN A 192 13.52 -7.15 -17.67
N THR A 193 14.75 -7.32 -18.16
CA THR A 193 15.00 -7.67 -19.57
C THR A 193 14.54 -9.07 -19.97
N LEU A 194 14.31 -9.98 -19.01
CA LEU A 194 13.81 -11.33 -19.25
C LEU A 194 12.29 -11.40 -19.22
N LEU A 195 11.63 -10.57 -18.39
CA LEU A 195 10.18 -10.58 -18.24
C LEU A 195 9.45 -10.14 -19.51
N ASP A 196 8.33 -10.75 -19.85
CA ASP A 196 7.53 -10.37 -21.01
C ASP A 196 7.07 -8.89 -20.92
N ASN A 197 6.65 -8.45 -19.74
CA ASN A 197 6.44 -7.05 -19.46
C ASN A 197 7.70 -6.38 -18.87
N LYS A 198 8.43 -5.65 -19.72
CA LYS A 198 9.65 -4.90 -19.33
C LYS A 198 9.39 -3.76 -18.34
N GLN A 199 8.13 -3.40 -18.10
CA GLN A 199 7.75 -2.33 -17.17
C GLN A 199 7.49 -2.83 -15.75
N THR A 200 7.55 -4.14 -15.51
CA THR A 200 7.57 -4.69 -14.16
C THR A 200 8.87 -4.28 -13.47
N ARG A 201 8.80 -3.71 -12.27
CA ARG A 201 9.95 -3.15 -11.55
C ARG A 201 10.16 -3.69 -10.14
N THR A 202 9.14 -4.26 -9.51
CA THR A 202 9.22 -4.74 -8.12
C THR A 202 8.91 -6.22 -8.03
N PHE A 203 9.31 -6.86 -6.93
CA PHE A 203 8.91 -8.24 -6.65
C PHE A 203 7.41 -8.38 -6.44
N GLU A 204 6.76 -7.39 -5.82
CA GLU A 204 5.31 -7.37 -5.63
C GLU A 204 4.57 -7.52 -6.98
N GLU A 205 4.99 -6.76 -8.00
CA GLU A 205 4.36 -6.80 -9.32
C GLU A 205 4.57 -8.12 -10.06
N LEU A 206 5.75 -8.72 -9.91
CA LEU A 206 6.04 -10.04 -10.49
C LEU A 206 5.23 -11.13 -9.78
N ARG A 207 5.17 -11.08 -8.44
CA ARG A 207 4.37 -11.99 -7.62
C ARG A 207 2.88 -11.90 -7.98
N ASP A 208 2.34 -10.70 -8.14
CA ASP A 208 0.95 -10.45 -8.56
C ASP A 208 0.59 -11.17 -9.89
N ASP A 209 1.54 -11.20 -10.85
CA ASP A 209 1.35 -11.89 -12.13
C ASP A 209 1.48 -13.42 -11.98
N LEU A 210 2.46 -13.89 -11.19
CA LEU A 210 2.64 -15.31 -10.89
C LEU A 210 1.46 -15.91 -10.13
N ALA A 211 0.91 -15.17 -9.15
CA ALA A 211 -0.28 -15.52 -8.39
C ALA A 211 -1.55 -15.56 -9.25
N ALA A 212 -1.59 -14.76 -10.33
CA ALA A 212 -2.64 -14.87 -11.35
C ALA A 212 -2.45 -16.07 -12.29
N GLY A 213 -1.37 -16.86 -12.13
CA GLY A 213 -1.04 -18.02 -12.96
C GLY A 213 -0.56 -17.65 -14.38
N GLU A 214 -0.11 -16.40 -14.56
CA GLU A 214 0.26 -15.86 -15.86
C GLU A 214 1.62 -16.38 -16.32
N TYR A 215 1.84 -16.31 -17.64
CA TYR A 215 3.20 -16.41 -18.17
C TYR A 215 3.90 -15.08 -17.98
N VAL A 216 5.13 -15.11 -17.45
CA VAL A 216 5.89 -13.89 -17.13
C VAL A 216 7.19 -13.77 -17.91
N LEU A 217 7.68 -14.83 -18.56
CA LEU A 217 8.87 -14.79 -19.42
C LEU A 217 8.50 -14.91 -20.90
N ARG A 218 7.59 -15.82 -21.21
CA ARG A 218 7.11 -16.06 -22.56
C ARG A 218 6.25 -14.89 -23.03
N PRO A 219 6.41 -14.45 -24.30
CA PRO A 219 5.54 -13.46 -24.90
C PRO A 219 4.06 -13.86 -24.89
N VAL A 220 3.22 -13.02 -24.27
CA VAL A 220 1.76 -13.14 -24.29
C VAL A 220 1.15 -11.81 -24.73
N GLU A 221 0.26 -11.87 -25.72
CA GLU A 221 -0.50 -10.71 -26.14
C GLU A 221 -1.50 -10.30 -25.05
N ARG A 222 -1.39 -9.05 -24.59
CA ARG A 222 -2.26 -8.46 -23.56
C ARG A 222 -3.10 -7.36 -24.18
N ASP A 223 -4.38 -7.63 -24.35
CA ASP A 223 -5.32 -6.69 -24.95
C ASP A 223 -5.79 -5.60 -23.95
N ALA A 224 -6.67 -4.72 -24.42
CA ALA A 224 -7.23 -3.65 -23.58
C ALA A 224 -8.06 -4.19 -22.40
N VAL A 225 -8.74 -5.32 -22.55
CA VAL A 225 -9.59 -5.92 -21.51
C VAL A 225 -8.73 -6.45 -20.36
N TYR A 226 -7.61 -7.10 -20.69
CA TYR A 226 -6.60 -7.51 -19.72
C TYR A 226 -6.12 -6.33 -18.88
N TRP A 227 -5.69 -5.24 -19.53
CA TRP A 227 -5.15 -4.07 -18.83
C TRP A 227 -6.22 -3.36 -17.99
N GLN A 228 -7.44 -3.30 -18.49
CA GLN A 228 -8.57 -2.78 -17.73
C GLN A 228 -8.77 -3.57 -16.44
N LYS A 229 -8.70 -4.90 -16.48
CA LYS A 229 -8.82 -5.75 -15.29
C LYS A 229 -7.67 -5.52 -14.30
N LYS A 230 -6.41 -5.47 -14.77
CA LYS A 230 -5.22 -5.25 -13.92
C LYS A 230 -5.27 -3.88 -13.23
N VAL A 231 -5.60 -2.81 -13.95
CA VAL A 231 -5.77 -1.45 -13.38
C VAL A 231 -6.97 -1.39 -12.43
N SER A 232 -8.05 -2.13 -12.75
CA SER A 232 -9.21 -2.24 -11.86
C SER A 232 -8.94 -3.03 -10.57
N LYS A 233 -7.92 -3.90 -10.51
CA LYS A 233 -7.45 -4.51 -9.25
C LYS A 233 -6.59 -3.49 -8.51
N ASN A 234 -5.51 -3.03 -9.13
CA ASN A 234 -4.57 -2.08 -8.55
C ASN A 234 -4.24 -0.96 -9.57
N PHE A 235 -4.52 0.30 -9.21
CA PHE A 235 -4.34 1.44 -10.11
C PHE A 235 -2.87 1.64 -10.51
N ARG A 236 -1.92 1.21 -9.67
CA ARG A 236 -0.47 1.28 -9.92
C ARG A 236 -0.05 0.49 -11.16
N ASN A 237 -0.86 -0.48 -11.60
CA ASN A 237 -0.62 -1.20 -12.85
C ASN A 237 -0.70 -0.30 -14.10
N LEU A 238 -1.21 0.94 -14.01
CA LEU A 238 -1.22 1.87 -15.14
C LEU A 238 0.19 2.11 -15.70
N LYS A 239 1.22 2.19 -14.84
CA LYS A 239 2.63 2.34 -15.25
C LYS A 239 3.15 1.18 -16.10
N ARG A 240 2.51 0.01 -15.98
CA ARG A 240 2.86 -1.25 -16.66
C ARG A 240 2.13 -1.42 -18.00
N VAL A 241 1.11 -0.59 -18.28
CA VAL A 241 0.35 -0.62 -19.54
C VAL A 241 1.21 -0.02 -20.68
N PRO A 242 1.27 -0.64 -21.87
CA PRO A 242 1.88 -0.01 -23.05
C PRO A 242 1.25 1.35 -23.37
N LEU A 243 2.05 2.35 -23.75
CA LEU A 243 1.54 3.71 -24.04
C LEU A 243 0.41 3.73 -25.08
N THR A 244 0.44 2.82 -26.05
CA THR A 244 -0.60 2.67 -27.09
C THR A 244 -1.96 2.20 -26.54
N LEU A 245 -1.98 1.57 -25.36
CA LEU A 245 -3.18 1.07 -24.67
C LEU A 245 -3.57 1.92 -23.46
N ARG A 246 -2.79 2.96 -23.09
CA ARG A 246 -3.15 3.95 -22.07
C ARG A 246 -4.15 4.95 -22.64
N THR A 247 -5.38 4.49 -22.87
CA THR A 247 -6.45 5.35 -23.36
C THR A 247 -6.93 6.31 -22.27
N ARG A 248 -7.66 7.35 -22.66
CA ARG A 248 -8.26 8.29 -21.72
C ARG A 248 -9.14 7.57 -20.71
N GLU A 249 -9.93 6.61 -21.15
CA GLU A 249 -10.87 5.85 -20.31
C GLU A 249 -10.13 5.06 -19.24
N LEU A 250 -9.05 4.35 -19.61
CA LEU A 250 -8.25 3.57 -18.66
C LEU A 250 -7.53 4.46 -17.64
N CYS A 251 -6.96 5.58 -18.11
CA CYS A 251 -6.35 6.58 -17.26
C CYS A 251 -7.38 7.17 -16.27
N MET A 252 -8.58 7.55 -16.72
CA MET A 252 -9.64 8.05 -15.84
C MET A 252 -10.12 7.00 -14.82
N GLN A 253 -10.11 5.72 -15.19
CA GLN A 253 -10.40 4.63 -14.25
C GLN A 253 -9.34 4.51 -13.15
N ALA A 254 -8.05 4.73 -13.47
CA ALA A 254 -7.00 4.78 -12.46
C ALA A 254 -7.12 6.02 -11.57
N LEU A 255 -7.42 7.18 -12.16
CA LEU A 255 -7.57 8.46 -11.45
C LEU A 255 -8.72 8.45 -10.44
N SER A 256 -9.83 7.79 -10.77
CA SER A 256 -10.96 7.67 -9.85
C SER A 256 -10.64 6.87 -8.59
N LYS A 257 -9.62 6.00 -8.63
CA LYS A 257 -9.09 5.29 -7.46
C LYS A 257 -8.08 6.11 -6.69
N SER A 258 -7.20 6.82 -7.39
CA SER A 258 -6.10 7.55 -6.77
C SER A 258 -5.50 8.60 -7.71
N VAL A 259 -5.32 9.82 -7.19
CA VAL A 259 -4.65 10.92 -7.90
C VAL A 259 -3.17 10.64 -8.16
N PHE A 260 -2.54 9.71 -7.41
CA PHE A 260 -1.17 9.29 -7.64
C PHE A 260 -0.97 8.64 -9.03
N SER A 261 -2.03 8.12 -9.64
CA SER A 261 -1.97 7.56 -11.00
C SER A 261 -1.64 8.60 -12.09
N LEU A 262 -1.78 9.91 -11.80
CA LEU A 262 -1.44 10.99 -12.75
C LEU A 262 0.02 10.94 -13.19
N ALA A 263 0.91 10.44 -12.35
CA ALA A 263 2.33 10.28 -12.70
C ALA A 263 2.54 9.39 -13.94
N ASP A 264 1.60 8.48 -14.23
CA ASP A 264 1.68 7.52 -15.33
C ASP A 264 0.83 7.91 -16.55
N PHE A 265 0.17 9.07 -16.51
CA PHE A 265 -0.65 9.54 -17.62
C PHE A 265 0.24 9.91 -18.82
N PRO A 266 -0.17 9.54 -20.05
CA PRO A 266 0.38 10.14 -21.26
C PRO A 266 0.24 11.66 -21.21
N ALA A 267 1.33 12.39 -21.42
CA ALA A 267 1.34 13.86 -21.32
C ALA A 267 0.26 14.54 -22.20
N VAL A 268 -0.06 13.94 -23.35
CA VAL A 268 -1.11 14.43 -24.27
C VAL A 268 -2.53 14.41 -23.67
N LEU A 269 -2.77 13.58 -22.65
CA LEU A 269 -4.07 13.49 -21.97
C LEU A 269 -4.22 14.53 -20.86
N ILE A 270 -3.12 15.11 -20.38
CA ILE A 270 -3.11 16.07 -19.29
C ILE A 270 -3.45 17.47 -19.85
N THR A 271 -4.74 17.75 -19.93
CA THR A 271 -5.30 19.04 -20.38
C THR A 271 -5.74 19.89 -19.18
N PRO A 272 -5.99 21.21 -19.36
CA PRO A 272 -6.55 22.04 -18.29
C PRO A 272 -7.83 21.47 -17.67
N GLU A 273 -8.72 20.89 -18.49
CA GLU A 273 -9.97 20.30 -18.01
C GLU A 273 -9.71 19.04 -17.18
N LEU A 274 -8.72 18.22 -17.56
CA LEU A 274 -8.32 17.07 -16.75
C LEU A 274 -7.68 17.53 -15.42
N ALA A 275 -6.84 18.56 -15.47
CA ALA A 275 -6.20 19.12 -14.27
C ALA A 275 -7.26 19.57 -13.25
N GLU A 276 -8.28 20.30 -13.68
CA GLU A 276 -9.40 20.69 -12.82
C GLU A 276 -10.15 19.46 -12.27
N GLN A 277 -10.45 18.47 -13.12
CA GLN A 277 -11.10 17.22 -12.68
C GLN A 277 -10.28 16.49 -11.61
N ALA A 278 -8.96 16.38 -11.80
CA ALA A 278 -8.06 15.72 -10.87
C ALA A 278 -7.98 16.44 -9.52
N VAL A 279 -7.84 17.77 -9.54
CA VAL A 279 -7.79 18.59 -8.32
C VAL A 279 -9.13 18.56 -7.58
N ASN A 280 -10.25 18.47 -8.30
CA ASN A 280 -11.58 18.33 -7.69
C ASN A 280 -11.77 17.00 -6.94
N ILE A 281 -11.01 15.95 -7.30
CA ILE A 281 -10.94 14.68 -6.56
C ILE A 281 -10.09 14.86 -5.31
N SER A 282 -8.88 15.42 -5.44
CA SER A 282 -8.00 15.72 -4.30
C SER A 282 -7.02 16.85 -4.66
N GLY A 283 -6.81 17.78 -3.73
CA GLY A 283 -5.84 18.87 -3.88
C GLY A 283 -4.41 18.40 -4.09
N ILE A 284 -4.06 17.18 -3.65
CA ILE A 284 -2.75 16.54 -3.85
C ILE A 284 -2.42 16.37 -5.34
N ALA A 285 -3.43 16.31 -6.22
CA ALA A 285 -3.24 16.19 -7.66
C ALA A 285 -2.32 17.28 -8.24
N LEU A 286 -2.28 18.47 -7.63
CA LEU A 286 -1.39 19.56 -8.03
C LEU A 286 0.07 19.14 -8.19
N ARG A 287 0.58 18.22 -7.35
CA ARG A 287 1.97 17.71 -7.41
C ARG A 287 2.33 17.04 -8.73
N PHE A 288 1.34 16.48 -9.41
CA PHE A 288 1.54 15.66 -10.61
C PHE A 288 1.21 16.41 -11.90
N LEU A 289 0.76 17.66 -11.79
CA LEU A 289 0.40 18.47 -12.95
C LEU A 289 1.63 19.17 -13.54
N PRO A 290 1.69 19.31 -14.88
CA PRO A 290 2.65 20.18 -15.52
C PRO A 290 2.51 21.61 -14.98
N GLU A 291 3.64 22.27 -14.73
CA GLU A 291 3.73 23.63 -14.21
C GLU A 291 2.85 24.64 -14.97
N ALA A 292 2.73 24.48 -16.29
CA ALA A 292 1.92 25.34 -17.15
C ALA A 292 0.41 25.26 -16.88
N LEU A 293 -0.07 24.21 -16.19
CA LEU A 293 -1.48 24.02 -15.82
C LEU A 293 -1.78 24.43 -14.38
N ILE A 294 -0.75 24.69 -13.56
CA ILE A 294 -0.92 25.13 -12.18
C ILE A 294 -1.15 26.64 -12.21
N THR A 295 -2.42 27.05 -12.20
CA THR A 295 -2.85 28.45 -12.12
C THR A 295 -3.33 28.80 -10.73
N LYS A 296 -3.51 30.11 -10.49
CA LYS A 296 -4.10 30.62 -9.25
C LYS A 296 -5.46 29.97 -8.98
N GLU A 297 -6.34 29.94 -9.95
CA GLU A 297 -7.69 29.36 -9.83
C GLU A 297 -7.65 27.89 -9.41
N ILE A 298 -6.72 27.13 -9.98
CA ILE A 298 -6.51 25.72 -9.66
C ILE A 298 -5.92 25.54 -8.26
N CYS A 299 -5.02 26.41 -7.80
CA CYS A 299 -4.53 26.40 -6.42
C CYS A 299 -5.64 26.69 -5.39
N TYR A 300 -6.52 27.65 -5.69
CA TYR A 300 -7.70 27.93 -4.86
C TYR A 300 -8.62 26.71 -4.76
N LEU A 301 -8.92 26.06 -5.88
CA LEU A 301 -9.66 24.81 -5.89
C LEU A 301 -8.94 23.74 -5.05
N GLY A 302 -7.62 23.58 -5.23
CA GLY A 302 -6.81 22.63 -4.48
C GLY A 302 -6.92 22.81 -2.98
N VAL A 303 -6.86 24.05 -2.48
CA VAL A 303 -7.05 24.34 -1.05
C VAL A 303 -8.39 23.81 -0.54
N THR A 304 -9.49 24.05 -1.28
CA THR A 304 -10.81 23.54 -0.89
C THR A 304 -10.92 22.01 -0.93
N LYS A 305 -9.94 21.34 -1.56
CA LYS A 305 -9.84 19.89 -1.76
C LYS A 305 -8.70 19.25 -0.97
N GLY A 306 -8.17 19.96 0.03
CA GLY A 306 -7.19 19.43 0.96
C GLY A 306 -5.74 19.50 0.47
N ALA A 307 -5.42 20.41 -0.45
CA ALA A 307 -4.03 20.68 -0.81
C ALA A 307 -3.22 21.16 0.41
N ILE A 308 -1.97 20.73 0.45
CA ILE A 308 -0.98 21.05 1.46
C ILE A 308 -0.06 22.14 0.94
N ILE A 309 0.07 23.26 1.67
CA ILE A 309 0.63 24.51 1.14
C ILE A 309 2.06 24.35 0.58
N ASP A 310 2.99 23.79 1.32
CA ASP A 310 4.42 23.64 0.98
C ASP A 310 4.74 22.41 0.11
N LEU A 311 3.80 21.50 -0.08
CA LEU A 311 4.00 20.30 -0.90
C LEU A 311 3.26 20.36 -2.24
N ASP A 312 2.09 21.00 -2.28
CA ASP A 312 1.17 20.92 -3.41
C ASP A 312 1.06 22.26 -4.15
N ILE A 313 1.27 23.37 -3.44
CA ILE A 313 1.04 24.72 -3.97
C ILE A 313 2.39 25.41 -4.16
N PRO A 314 2.74 25.82 -5.39
CA PRO A 314 3.96 26.58 -5.60
C PRO A 314 3.96 27.91 -4.84
N GLU A 315 5.08 28.24 -4.19
CA GLU A 315 5.23 29.44 -3.35
C GLU A 315 4.85 30.75 -4.06
N ARG A 316 5.02 30.84 -5.39
CA ARG A 316 4.60 32.00 -6.19
C ARG A 316 3.11 32.36 -6.09
N PHE A 317 2.27 31.43 -5.62
CA PHE A 317 0.84 31.64 -5.42
C PHE A 317 0.47 31.94 -3.97
N TYR A 318 1.45 32.07 -3.07
CA TYR A 318 1.21 32.44 -1.68
C TYR A 318 0.82 33.91 -1.60
N GLU A 319 -0.47 34.15 -1.70
CA GLU A 319 -1.09 35.45 -1.48
C GLU A 319 -2.02 35.38 -0.27
N GLU A 320 -2.33 36.56 0.27
CA GLU A 320 -3.05 36.68 1.53
C GLU A 320 -4.41 35.95 1.50
N GLU A 321 -5.19 36.13 0.45
CA GLU A 321 -6.51 35.53 0.33
C GLU A 321 -6.47 34.00 0.24
N LEU A 322 -5.47 33.44 -0.47
CA LEU A 322 -5.27 31.99 -0.56
C LEU A 322 -4.89 31.41 0.81
N LEU A 323 -3.95 32.05 1.52
CA LEU A 323 -3.50 31.59 2.83
C LEU A 323 -4.62 31.70 3.88
N GLN A 324 -5.44 32.75 3.82
CA GLN A 324 -6.62 32.84 4.67
C GLN A 324 -7.63 31.75 4.34
N LEU A 325 -7.88 31.46 3.06
CA LEU A 325 -8.76 30.35 2.66
C LEU A 325 -8.22 29.01 3.19
N LEU A 326 -6.92 28.77 3.06
CA LEU A 326 -6.24 27.57 3.56
C LEU A 326 -6.49 27.38 5.06
N ILE A 327 -6.27 28.42 5.86
CA ILE A 327 -6.47 28.36 7.32
C ILE A 327 -7.94 28.15 7.69
N ARG A 328 -8.89 28.70 6.91
CA ARG A 328 -10.33 28.44 7.12
C ARG A 328 -10.69 26.98 6.88
N HIS A 329 -10.00 26.29 5.97
CA HIS A 329 -10.22 24.86 5.72
C HIS A 329 -9.47 23.96 6.69
N SER A 330 -8.24 24.32 7.05
CA SER A 330 -7.38 23.52 7.93
C SER A 330 -6.39 24.42 8.67
N ASP A 331 -6.66 24.69 9.95
CA ASP A 331 -5.82 25.55 10.79
C ASP A 331 -4.46 24.92 11.12
N SER A 332 -4.33 23.59 11.02
CA SER A 332 -3.04 22.89 11.16
C SER A 332 -2.03 23.28 10.09
N GLN A 333 -2.48 23.74 8.91
CA GLN A 333 -1.60 24.22 7.85
C GLN A 333 -0.75 25.43 8.27
N MET A 334 -1.13 26.15 9.34
CA MET A 334 -0.37 27.29 9.86
C MET A 334 1.09 26.95 10.18
N GLU A 335 1.38 25.70 10.58
CA GLU A 335 2.75 25.28 10.89
C GLU A 335 3.66 25.19 9.67
N ARG A 336 3.07 25.11 8.48
CA ARG A 336 3.73 24.89 7.18
C ARG A 336 3.93 26.19 6.40
N ILE A 337 3.28 27.28 6.84
CA ILE A 337 3.39 28.59 6.19
C ILE A 337 4.72 29.23 6.58
N PRO A 338 5.57 29.67 5.62
CA PRO A 338 6.80 30.35 5.94
C PRO A 338 6.54 31.67 6.66
N VAL A 339 7.39 32.00 7.64
CA VAL A 339 7.23 33.18 8.52
C VAL A 339 7.07 34.49 7.73
N ALA A 340 7.70 34.60 6.56
CA ALA A 340 7.61 35.77 5.68
C ALA A 340 6.18 36.09 5.20
N TYR A 341 5.27 35.09 5.20
CA TYR A 341 3.88 35.24 4.78
C TYR A 341 2.90 35.29 5.96
N ILE A 342 3.38 35.22 7.20
CA ILE A 342 2.52 35.31 8.38
C ILE A 342 2.19 36.79 8.64
N THR A 343 0.98 37.19 8.24
CA THR A 343 0.47 38.55 8.44
C THR A 343 -0.45 38.64 9.65
N GLU A 344 -0.72 39.86 10.11
CA GLU A 344 -1.73 40.11 11.14
C GLU A 344 -3.12 39.61 10.71
N ASP A 345 -3.50 39.81 9.45
CA ASP A 345 -4.78 39.36 8.90
C ASP A 345 -4.92 37.84 8.84
N LEU A 346 -3.83 37.14 8.52
CA LEU A 346 -3.78 35.69 8.58
C LEU A 346 -3.93 35.18 10.02
N LEU A 347 -3.25 35.81 10.99
CA LEU A 347 -3.35 35.46 12.41
C LEU A 347 -4.75 35.75 12.98
N VAL A 348 -5.39 36.83 12.56
CA VAL A 348 -6.80 37.11 12.89
C VAL A 348 -7.68 35.97 12.35
N THR A 349 -7.48 35.56 11.09
CA THR A 349 -8.21 34.42 10.50
C THR A 349 -7.99 33.12 11.28
N TYR A 350 -6.74 32.84 11.66
CA TYR A 350 -6.36 31.66 12.45
C TYR A 350 -7.09 31.58 13.80
N VAL A 351 -7.19 32.69 14.52
CA VAL A 351 -7.92 32.75 15.80
C VAL A 351 -9.44 32.69 15.60
N LYS A 352 -9.96 33.24 14.51
CA LYS A 352 -11.39 33.17 14.18
C LYS A 352 -11.85 31.75 13.85
N GLN A 353 -10.99 30.94 13.23
CA GLN A 353 -11.37 29.60 12.80
C GLN A 353 -11.32 28.55 13.92
N GLY A 354 -10.40 28.68 14.86
CA GLY A 354 -10.13 27.62 15.84
C GLY A 354 -9.52 28.10 17.15
N ARG A 355 -8.73 27.23 17.77
CA ARG A 355 -8.19 27.46 19.12
C ARG A 355 -7.07 28.49 19.16
N GLY A 356 -6.44 28.78 18.02
CA GLY A 356 -5.24 29.61 17.96
C GLY A 356 -4.10 29.07 18.84
N ALA A 357 -3.99 27.74 19.00
CA ALA A 357 -3.19 27.12 20.07
C ALA A 357 -1.72 27.58 20.11
N TRP A 358 -1.15 27.91 18.94
CA TRP A 358 0.23 28.36 18.79
C TRP A 358 0.35 29.85 18.43
N LEU A 359 -0.67 30.66 18.73
CA LEU A 359 -0.70 32.08 18.40
C LEU A 359 0.54 32.84 18.91
N ASP A 360 0.97 32.58 20.15
CA ASP A 360 2.18 33.20 20.72
C ASP A 360 3.43 32.91 19.87
N LYS A 361 3.60 31.65 19.45
CA LYS A 361 4.73 31.23 18.60
C LYS A 361 4.73 32.01 17.29
N TYR A 362 3.59 32.08 16.62
CA TYR A 362 3.49 32.71 15.30
C TYR A 362 3.59 34.24 15.36
N CYS A 363 2.95 34.88 16.36
CA CYS A 363 3.09 36.32 16.61
C CYS A 363 4.56 36.70 16.86
N ASN A 364 5.26 35.94 17.72
CA ASN A 364 6.67 36.22 18.02
C ASN A 364 7.57 36.03 16.80
N ALA A 365 7.35 34.97 16.00
CA ALA A 365 8.13 34.71 14.81
C ALA A 365 7.95 35.79 13.73
N ALA A 366 6.71 36.26 13.52
CA ALA A 366 6.38 37.26 12.52
C ALA A 366 6.55 38.72 13.00
N GLY A 367 6.87 38.94 14.28
CA GLY A 367 6.93 40.28 14.86
C GLY A 367 5.57 40.98 14.95
N VAL A 368 4.47 40.22 15.00
CA VAL A 368 3.09 40.74 15.08
C VAL A 368 2.64 40.80 16.54
N SER A 369 1.98 41.89 16.93
CA SER A 369 1.44 42.01 18.28
C SER A 369 0.25 41.09 18.50
N LYS A 370 0.40 40.12 19.41
CA LYS A 370 -0.72 39.24 19.85
C LYS A 370 -1.90 40.03 20.39
N GLU A 371 -1.65 41.09 21.15
CA GLU A 371 -2.72 41.93 21.70
C GLU A 371 -3.55 42.56 20.58
N ARG A 372 -2.87 43.09 19.55
CA ARG A 372 -3.55 43.69 18.39
C ARG A 372 -4.37 42.66 17.61
N VAL A 373 -3.84 41.45 17.39
CA VAL A 373 -4.59 40.35 16.75
C VAL A 373 -5.86 40.02 17.53
N LEU A 374 -5.75 39.81 18.84
CA LEU A 374 -6.92 39.46 19.68
C LEU A 374 -7.95 40.59 19.73
N GLN A 375 -7.51 41.85 19.79
CA GLN A 375 -8.40 43.01 19.73
C GLN A 375 -9.17 43.05 18.41
N ARG A 376 -8.50 42.83 17.28
CA ARG A 376 -9.15 42.76 15.96
C ARG A 376 -10.15 41.61 15.84
N VAL A 377 -9.84 40.45 16.40
CA VAL A 377 -10.80 39.33 16.45
C VAL A 377 -12.04 39.70 17.28
N ILE A 378 -11.85 40.44 18.38
CA ILE A 378 -12.97 40.96 19.17
C ILE A 378 -13.74 42.01 18.37
N ASP A 379 -13.08 42.91 17.65
CA ASP A 379 -13.72 43.95 16.82
C ASP A 379 -14.57 43.35 15.69
N ASP A 380 -14.21 42.17 15.18
CA ASP A 380 -14.89 41.49 14.07
C ASP A 380 -16.25 40.86 14.43
N GLY A 381 -16.59 40.71 15.72
CA GLY A 381 -17.92 40.24 16.13
C GLY A 381 -17.99 39.47 17.45
N VAL A 382 -19.16 39.57 18.10
CA VAL A 382 -19.44 38.93 19.40
C VAL A 382 -19.31 37.40 19.33
N GLN A 383 -19.59 36.79 18.18
CA GLN A 383 -19.48 35.34 17.98
C GLN A 383 -18.05 34.81 18.18
N TYR A 384 -17.02 35.64 18.00
CA TYR A 384 -15.63 35.23 18.17
C TYR A 384 -15.15 35.28 19.62
N LEU A 385 -15.94 35.85 20.54
CA LEU A 385 -15.61 35.85 21.97
C LEU A 385 -15.46 34.45 22.53
N GLU A 386 -16.14 33.45 21.96
CA GLU A 386 -15.99 32.05 22.37
C GLU A 386 -14.55 31.56 22.19
N ASN A 387 -13.93 31.86 21.05
CA ASN A 387 -12.54 31.47 20.78
C ASN A 387 -11.58 32.20 21.73
N ILE A 388 -11.83 33.49 21.97
CA ILE A 388 -11.02 34.31 22.87
C ILE A 388 -11.14 33.83 24.32
N PHE A 389 -12.34 33.67 24.87
CA PHE A 389 -12.53 33.26 26.27
C PHE A 389 -12.19 31.79 26.49
N GLY A 390 -12.27 30.99 25.42
CA GLY A 390 -11.79 29.61 25.38
C GLY A 390 -10.29 29.50 25.60
N TRP A 391 -9.48 30.26 24.85
CA TRP A 391 -8.05 29.96 24.70
C TRP A 391 -7.12 31.15 24.95
N HIS A 392 -7.64 32.37 24.90
CA HIS A 392 -6.86 33.61 24.98
C HIS A 392 -7.46 34.62 26.00
N LEU A 393 -8.11 34.10 27.04
CA LEU A 393 -8.72 34.91 28.08
C LEU A 393 -7.64 35.54 28.98
N SER A 394 -7.72 36.85 29.17
CA SER A 394 -6.88 37.65 30.05
C SER A 394 -7.68 38.85 30.56
N ALA A 395 -7.18 39.53 31.60
CA ALA A 395 -7.80 40.76 32.10
C ALA A 395 -7.97 41.81 30.98
N ASN A 396 -6.97 41.95 30.10
CA ASN A 396 -7.00 42.90 28.99
C ASN A 396 -8.04 42.51 27.92
N THR A 397 -8.05 41.24 27.49
CA THR A 397 -9.01 40.79 26.46
C THR A 397 -10.45 40.81 26.97
N TYR A 398 -10.68 40.51 28.25
CA TYR A 398 -11.99 40.64 28.87
C TYR A 398 -12.45 42.10 28.98
N ALA A 399 -11.60 43.00 29.48
CA ALA A 399 -11.93 44.42 29.59
C ALA A 399 -12.26 45.04 28.22
N TYR A 400 -11.49 44.69 27.19
CA TYR A 400 -11.70 45.15 25.83
C TYR A 400 -13.02 44.64 25.23
N ALA A 401 -13.34 43.36 25.44
CA ALA A 401 -14.60 42.75 25.01
C ALA A 401 -15.81 43.35 25.74
N LYS A 402 -15.72 43.53 27.06
CA LYS A 402 -16.78 44.13 27.88
C LYS A 402 -17.14 45.53 27.39
N ALA A 403 -16.15 46.37 27.11
CA ALA A 403 -16.38 47.73 26.61
C ALA A 403 -17.16 47.77 25.29
N ARG A 404 -17.19 46.68 24.53
CA ARG A 404 -17.81 46.58 23.20
C ARG A 404 -19.15 45.85 23.18
N TYR A 405 -19.31 44.86 24.04
CA TYR A 405 -20.44 43.93 23.97
C TYR A 405 -21.33 43.94 25.21
N ASP A 406 -20.90 44.57 26.31
CA ASP A 406 -21.77 44.80 27.49
C ASP A 406 -22.69 46.01 27.27
N ASN A 407 -23.61 45.87 26.31
CA ASN A 407 -24.60 46.89 25.96
C ASN A 407 -25.92 46.24 25.54
N GLU A 408 -26.95 47.05 25.34
CA GLU A 408 -28.29 46.54 25.04
C GLU A 408 -28.38 45.79 23.72
N THR A 409 -27.57 46.18 22.72
CA THR A 409 -27.56 45.59 21.39
C THR A 409 -27.06 44.14 21.38
N HIS A 410 -26.08 43.82 22.22
CA HIS A 410 -25.47 42.47 22.27
C HIS A 410 -25.74 41.76 23.61
N ARG A 411 -26.74 42.24 24.37
CA ARG A 411 -27.01 41.80 25.75
C ARG A 411 -27.17 40.28 25.85
N GLU A 412 -27.89 39.66 24.93
CA GLU A 412 -28.15 38.21 24.94
C GLU A 412 -26.86 37.41 24.72
N ASP A 413 -26.11 37.69 23.65
CA ASP A 413 -24.86 37.00 23.31
C ASP A 413 -23.77 37.21 24.38
N TRP A 414 -23.67 38.43 24.92
CA TRP A 414 -22.72 38.76 25.97
C TRP A 414 -23.01 38.01 27.27
N ILE A 415 -24.26 37.98 27.72
CA ILE A 415 -24.67 37.24 28.92
C ILE A 415 -24.43 35.74 28.71
N ALA A 416 -24.82 35.19 27.57
CA ALA A 416 -24.62 33.77 27.26
C ALA A 416 -23.14 33.38 27.31
N THR A 417 -22.28 34.19 26.68
CA THR A 417 -20.83 33.94 26.63
C THR A 417 -20.19 34.08 28.02
N THR A 418 -20.49 35.16 28.75
CA THR A 418 -19.91 35.37 30.09
C THR A 418 -20.38 34.34 31.11
N GLN A 419 -21.64 33.90 31.03
CA GLN A 419 -22.15 32.81 31.88
C GLN A 419 -21.45 31.48 31.57
N LYS A 420 -21.22 31.16 30.29
CA LYS A 420 -20.49 29.95 29.87
C LYS A 420 -19.06 29.91 30.42
N TYR A 421 -18.38 31.05 30.50
CA TYR A 421 -17.00 31.16 30.99
C TYR A 421 -16.88 31.73 32.41
N ALA A 422 -17.95 31.76 33.20
CA ALA A 422 -18.00 32.39 34.52
C ALA A 422 -16.85 31.92 35.45
N GLN A 423 -16.60 30.60 35.52
CA GLN A 423 -15.52 30.04 36.34
C GLN A 423 -14.12 30.51 35.92
N LYS A 424 -13.90 30.81 34.63
CA LYS A 424 -12.61 31.35 34.18
C LYS A 424 -12.52 32.84 34.47
N LEU A 425 -13.63 33.57 34.34
CA LEU A 425 -13.71 35.00 34.65
C LEU A 425 -13.51 35.28 36.14
N GLU A 426 -13.98 34.40 37.03
CA GLU A 426 -13.73 34.50 38.49
C GLU A 426 -12.25 34.35 38.86
N ARG A 427 -11.42 33.80 37.97
CA ARG A 427 -9.99 33.56 38.18
C ARG A 427 -9.09 34.66 37.59
N LEU A 428 -9.67 35.58 36.81
CA LEU A 428 -8.98 36.78 36.30
C LEU A 428 -8.86 37.81 37.41
#